data_AF-A0A942GPL2-F1
#
_entry.id   AF-A0A942GPL2-F1
#
_cell.length_a   1.000
_cell.length_b   1.000
_cell.length_c   1.000
_cell.angle_alpha   90.00
_cell.angle_beta   90.00
_cell.angle_gamma   90.00
#
_symmetry.space_group_name_H-M   'P 1'
#
loop_
_entity.id
_entity.type
_entity.pdbx_description
1 polymer ?
#
loop_
_entity_poly.entity_id
_entity_poly.type
_entity_poly.pdbx_seq_one_letter_code
_entity_poly.pdbx_strand_id
1 'polypeptide(L)'
;HKAKGLEFGHVFLPDMHLQSPRESRALVDASTGTVVFGAKDSALAAYLTAESRRRNQQELRRVFYVGITRAKSKAYVTLQTGKQHGLTGELAQVLGVPGRTWPGVVLVGGPGE
;
A
#
# COMPACT_ATOMS: atom_id res chain seq x y z
N HIS A 1 -9.23 5.72 2.69
CA HIS A 1 -9.27 7.15 3.06
C HIS A 1 -10.45 7.56 3.95
N LYS A 2 -11.69 7.09 3.71
CA LYS A 2 -12.87 7.47 4.53
C LYS A 2 -12.82 7.02 6.01
N ALA A 3 -11.97 6.07 6.36
CA ALA A 3 -11.83 5.58 7.74
C ALA A 3 -11.03 6.52 8.67
N LYS A 4 -10.54 7.67 8.17
CA LYS A 4 -9.76 8.61 8.99
C LYS A 4 -10.66 9.23 10.07
N GLY A 5 -10.25 9.13 11.33
CA GLY A 5 -11.00 9.66 12.49
C GLY A 5 -11.99 8.69 13.11
N LEU A 6 -12.15 7.49 12.55
CA LEU A 6 -12.99 6.43 13.13
C LEU A 6 -12.12 5.45 13.93
N GLU A 7 -12.72 4.68 14.82
CA GLU A 7 -12.06 3.59 15.55
C GLU A 7 -13.01 2.40 15.69
N PHE A 8 -12.48 1.18 15.60
CA PHE A 8 -13.27 -0.05 15.62
C PHE A 8 -12.60 -1.09 16.52
N GLY A 9 -13.37 -1.96 17.18
CA GLY A 9 -12.80 -3.06 17.97
C GLY A 9 -11.95 -4.00 17.09
N HIS A 10 -12.48 -4.32 15.91
CA HIS A 10 -11.83 -5.20 14.93
C HIS A 10 -11.83 -4.53 13.56
N VAL A 11 -10.72 -4.63 12.83
CA VAL A 11 -10.59 -4.08 11.48
C VAL A 11 -10.16 -5.17 10.52
N PHE A 12 -10.81 -5.23 9.36
CA PHE A 12 -10.43 -6.12 8.26
C PHE A 12 -9.89 -5.26 7.11
N LEU A 13 -8.69 -5.59 6.64
CA LEU A 13 -7.97 -4.93 5.55
C LEU A 13 -7.84 -5.92 4.38
N PRO A 14 -8.89 -6.07 3.56
CA PRO A 14 -8.87 -6.98 2.43
C PRO A 14 -8.04 -6.42 1.27
N ASP A 15 -7.65 -7.32 0.36
CA ASP A 15 -7.17 -6.99 -0.98
C ASP A 15 -5.95 -6.06 -1.05
N MET A 16 -5.05 -6.17 -0.07
CA MET A 16 -3.78 -5.41 -0.02
C MET A 16 -2.83 -5.73 -1.19
N HIS A 17 -3.21 -6.64 -2.10
CA HIS A 17 -2.51 -7.02 -3.32
C HIS A 17 -2.94 -6.22 -4.55
N LEU A 18 -4.08 -5.52 -4.50
CA LEU A 18 -4.53 -4.69 -5.60
C LEU A 18 -3.71 -3.40 -5.61
N GLN A 19 -2.78 -3.30 -6.57
CA GLN A 19 -2.22 -2.00 -6.93
C GLN A 19 -3.38 -1.08 -7.33
N SER A 20 -3.38 0.15 -6.80
CA SER A 20 -4.40 1.13 -7.15
C SER A 20 -4.53 1.20 -8.68
N PRO A 21 -5.72 0.97 -9.28
CA PRO A 21 -5.91 0.98 -10.73
C PRO A 21 -5.75 2.37 -11.37
N ARG A 22 -5.15 3.33 -10.67
CA ARG A 22 -4.98 4.71 -11.11
C ARG A 22 -3.53 4.98 -11.46
N GLU A 23 -3.00 4.25 -12.45
CA GLU A 23 -2.04 4.91 -13.34
C GLU A 23 -2.83 6.02 -14.04
N SER A 24 -2.75 7.22 -13.47
CA SER A 24 -3.36 8.41 -14.04
C SER A 24 -2.81 8.54 -15.46
N ARG A 25 -3.71 8.62 -16.46
CA ARG A 25 -3.33 8.83 -17.87
C ARG A 25 -2.53 10.14 -18.11
N ALA A 26 -2.48 10.99 -17.08
CA ALA A 26 -1.71 12.22 -17.00
C ALA A 26 -0.58 12.06 -15.97
N LEU A 27 0.65 12.27 -16.39
CA LEU A 27 1.81 12.40 -15.50
C LEU A 27 2.07 13.89 -15.28
N VAL A 28 2.17 14.32 -14.03
CA VAL A 28 2.34 15.74 -13.68
C VAL A 28 3.67 15.95 -12.97
N ASP A 29 4.49 16.84 -13.53
CA ASP A 29 5.60 17.43 -12.80
C ASP A 29 5.07 18.56 -11.91
N ALA A 30 5.06 18.33 -10.60
CA ALA A 30 4.56 19.30 -9.62
C ALA A 30 5.48 20.53 -9.48
N SER A 31 6.75 20.44 -9.88
CA SER A 31 7.72 21.53 -9.76
C SER A 31 7.56 22.56 -10.88
N THR A 32 7.24 22.10 -12.08
CA THR A 32 7.07 22.95 -13.27
C THR A 32 5.61 23.13 -13.68
N GLY A 33 4.69 22.35 -13.13
CA GLY A 33 3.29 22.30 -13.55
C GLY A 33 3.08 21.57 -14.90
N THR A 34 4.13 20.96 -15.45
CA THR A 34 4.08 20.29 -16.76
C THR A 34 3.24 19.02 -16.68
N VAL A 35 2.30 18.85 -17.61
CA VAL A 35 1.49 17.64 -17.71
C VAL A 35 1.85 16.88 -18.99
N VAL A 36 2.28 15.64 -18.84
CA VAL A 36 2.57 14.74 -19.94
C VAL A 36 1.42 13.76 -20.09
N PHE A 37 0.73 13.83 -21.24
CA PHE A 37 -0.30 12.89 -21.65
C PHE A 37 0.26 11.97 -22.73
N GLY A 38 0.15 10.65 -22.55
CA GLY A 38 0.35 9.68 -23.64
C GLY A 38 1.76 9.52 -24.23
N ALA A 39 2.76 10.31 -23.82
CA ALA A 39 4.13 10.15 -24.30
C ALA A 39 4.80 8.95 -23.63
N LYS A 40 4.76 7.77 -24.27
CA LYS A 40 5.37 6.54 -23.74
C LYS A 40 6.91 6.52 -23.81
N ASP A 41 7.52 7.33 -24.69
CA ASP A 41 8.93 7.16 -25.09
C ASP A 41 9.84 8.36 -24.78
N SER A 42 9.44 9.25 -23.88
CA SER A 42 10.31 10.35 -23.43
C SER A 42 11.00 10.03 -22.10
N ALA A 43 12.25 10.46 -21.95
CA ALA A 43 12.98 10.37 -20.68
C ALA A 43 12.23 11.07 -19.53
N LEU A 44 11.54 12.18 -19.84
CA LEU A 44 10.66 12.88 -18.89
C LEU A 44 9.48 12.00 -18.45
N ALA A 45 8.81 11.31 -19.37
CA ALA A 45 7.71 10.42 -19.03
C ALA A 45 8.18 9.22 -18.19
N ALA A 46 9.35 8.65 -18.49
CA ALA A 46 9.96 7.61 -17.67
C ALA A 46 10.25 8.10 -16.25
N TYR A 47 10.86 9.28 -16.10
CA TYR A 47 11.10 9.91 -14.81
C TYR A 47 9.81 10.15 -14.02
N LEU A 48 8.80 10.77 -14.64
CA LEU A 48 7.52 11.05 -13.99
C LEU A 48 6.75 9.77 -13.62
N THR A 49 6.88 8.71 -14.42
CA THR A 49 6.31 7.40 -14.09
C THR A 49 6.98 6.80 -12.87
N ALA A 50 8.32 6.82 -12.80
CA ALA A 50 9.06 6.32 -11.65
C ALA A 50 8.72 7.11 -10.38
N GLU A 51 8.63 8.42 -10.50
CA GLU A 51 8.28 9.32 -9.40
C GLU A 51 6.83 9.12 -8.93
N SER A 52 5.87 8.96 -9.85
CA SER A 52 4.49 8.62 -9.54
C SER A 52 4.38 7.27 -8.81
N ARG A 53 5.12 6.25 -9.28
CA ARG A 53 5.20 4.94 -8.60
C ARG A 53 5.73 5.08 -7.17
N ARG A 54 6.78 5.88 -6.97
CA ARG A 54 7.35 6.14 -5.63
C ARG A 54 6.33 6.78 -4.69
N ARG A 55 5.61 7.82 -5.15
CA ARG A 55 4.56 8.48 -4.36
C ARG A 55 3.39 7.54 -4.04
N ASN A 56 2.95 6.74 -5.02
CA ASN A 56 1.89 5.77 -4.81
C ASN A 56 2.26 4.70 -3.77
N GLN A 57 3.52 4.23 -3.77
CA GLN A 57 3.99 3.30 -2.74
C GLN A 57 3.99 3.93 -1.34
N GLN A 58 4.43 5.18 -1.22
CA GLN A 58 4.40 5.91 0.05
C GLN A 58 2.98 6.13 0.56
N GLU A 59 2.05 6.50 -0.32
CA GLU A 59 0.65 6.69 0.06
C GLU A 59 0.00 5.37 0.47
N LEU A 60 0.33 4.26 -0.20
CA LEU A 60 -0.18 2.94 0.16
C LEU A 60 0.30 2.52 1.57
N ARG A 61 1.57 2.78 1.91
CA ARG A 61 2.08 2.58 3.29
C ARG A 61 1.33 3.42 4.31
N ARG A 62 1.05 4.69 3.99
CA ARG A 62 0.29 5.59 4.86
C ARG A 62 -1.14 5.09 5.07
N VAL A 63 -1.82 4.65 4.01
CA VAL A 63 -3.18 4.09 4.09
C VAL A 63 -3.20 2.82 4.91
N PHE A 64 -2.22 1.94 4.73
CA PHE A 64 -2.08 0.72 5.51
C PHE A 64 -1.88 1.03 7.00
N TYR A 65 -0.96 1.93 7.33
CA TYR A 65 -0.75 2.42 8.69
C TYR A 65 -2.04 2.98 9.30
N VAL A 66 -2.74 3.85 8.55
CA VAL A 66 -4.03 4.41 8.99
C VAL A 66 -5.04 3.31 9.24
N GLY A 67 -5.09 2.27 8.42
CA GLY A 67 -6.01 1.13 8.55
C GLY A 67 -5.75 0.28 9.78
N ILE A 68 -4.49 -0.12 10.02
CA ILE A 68 -4.10 -0.88 11.21
C ILE A 68 -4.43 -0.09 12.47
N THR A 69 -4.07 1.19 12.52
CA THR A 69 -4.29 2.05 13.69
C THR A 69 -5.77 2.36 13.96
N ARG A 70 -6.71 1.92 13.12
CA ARG A 70 -8.15 1.97 13.45
C ARG A 70 -8.59 0.83 14.38
N ALA A 71 -7.82 -0.24 14.49
CA ALA A 71 -8.17 -1.38 15.32
C ALA A 71 -7.79 -1.11 16.78
N LYS A 72 -8.76 -1.20 17.68
CA LYS A 72 -8.51 -1.18 19.13
C LYS A 72 -7.98 -2.51 19.65
N SER A 73 -8.46 -3.61 19.08
CA SER A 73 -8.13 -4.95 19.58
C SER A 73 -7.41 -5.79 18.54
N LYS A 74 -7.97 -5.96 17.32
CA LYS A 74 -7.37 -6.82 16.30
C LYS A 74 -7.52 -6.26 14.90
N ALA A 75 -6.45 -6.37 14.10
CA ALA A 75 -6.46 -6.10 12.68
C ALA A 75 -6.21 -7.41 11.90
N TYR A 76 -7.05 -7.69 10.92
CA TYR A 76 -6.93 -8.83 10.02
C TYR A 76 -6.53 -8.32 8.64
N VAL A 77 -5.44 -8.84 8.10
CA VAL A 77 -4.91 -8.44 6.80
C VAL A 77 -4.92 -9.65 5.88
N THR A 78 -5.44 -9.51 4.67
CA THR A 78 -5.35 -10.55 3.64
C THR A 78 -4.34 -10.14 2.58
N LEU A 79 -3.42 -11.06 2.27
CA LEU A 79 -2.35 -10.88 1.29
C LEU A 79 -2.42 -12.01 0.28
N GLN A 80 -2.16 -11.72 -1.00
CA GLN A 80 -2.02 -12.75 -2.03
C GLN A 80 -0.55 -13.15 -2.14
N THR A 81 -0.24 -14.42 -1.91
CA THR A 81 1.14 -14.95 -1.87
C THR A 81 1.79 -15.07 -3.25
N GLY A 82 1.00 -15.13 -4.33
CA GLY A 82 1.49 -15.36 -5.69
C GLY A 82 2.05 -14.15 -6.44
N LYS A 83 1.87 -12.92 -5.95
CA LYS A 83 2.38 -11.69 -6.58
C LYS A 83 3.17 -10.87 -5.57
N GLN A 84 4.47 -11.16 -5.46
CA GLN A 84 5.40 -10.50 -4.55
C GLN A 84 5.90 -9.16 -5.13
N HIS A 85 5.00 -8.28 -5.56
CA HIS A 85 5.38 -6.97 -6.09
C HIS A 85 4.69 -5.84 -5.32
N GLY A 86 5.47 -4.80 -4.98
CA GLY A 86 4.98 -3.65 -4.22
C GLY A 86 4.77 -3.95 -2.73
N LEU A 87 3.84 -3.22 -2.11
CA LEU A 87 3.63 -3.26 -0.65
C LEU A 87 3.28 -4.66 -0.15
N THR A 88 2.58 -5.48 -0.92
CA THR A 88 2.19 -6.84 -0.51
C THR A 88 3.40 -7.74 -0.29
N GLY A 89 4.41 -7.64 -1.17
CA GLY A 89 5.65 -8.40 -1.02
C GLY A 89 6.50 -7.88 0.13
N GLU A 90 6.58 -6.55 0.27
CA GLU A 90 7.26 -5.93 1.42
C GLU A 90 6.61 -6.31 2.74
N LEU A 91 5.27 -6.24 2.83
CA LEU A 91 4.52 -6.65 4.01
C LEU A 91 4.63 -8.15 4.26
N ALA A 92 4.59 -8.98 3.22
CA ALA A 92 4.81 -10.42 3.38
C ALA A 92 6.19 -10.69 3.97
N GLN A 93 7.24 -10.00 3.52
CA GLN A 93 8.59 -10.12 4.06
C GLN A 93 8.67 -9.64 5.51
N VAL A 94 8.16 -8.43 5.80
CA VAL A 94 8.18 -7.82 7.14
C VAL A 94 7.38 -8.66 8.15
N LEU A 95 6.23 -9.17 7.74
CA LEU A 95 5.36 -10.01 8.59
C LEU A 95 5.82 -11.48 8.61
N GLY A 96 6.90 -11.85 7.91
CA GLY A 96 7.42 -13.21 7.88
C GLY A 96 6.42 -14.24 7.30
N VAL A 97 5.62 -13.82 6.32
CA VAL A 97 4.57 -14.62 5.65
C VAL A 97 5.11 -15.64 4.63
N PRO A 98 6.19 -15.42 3.84
CA PRO A 98 6.58 -16.37 2.79
C PRO A 98 7.07 -17.74 3.30
N GLY A 99 7.16 -17.95 4.62
CA GLY A 99 7.43 -19.26 5.24
C GLY A 99 6.27 -19.82 6.08
N ARG A 100 5.08 -19.21 6.06
CA ARG A 100 3.95 -19.63 6.92
C ARG A 100 2.83 -20.27 6.10
N THR A 101 2.35 -21.41 6.59
CA THR A 101 1.12 -22.04 6.11
C THR A 101 -0.10 -21.26 6.60
N TRP A 102 -1.14 -21.23 5.78
CA TRP A 102 -2.42 -20.65 6.19
C TRP A 102 -3.08 -21.51 7.27
N PRO A 103 -3.63 -20.92 8.37
CA PRO A 103 -3.60 -19.51 8.75
C PRO A 103 -2.28 -19.10 9.44
N GLY A 104 -1.60 -18.09 8.89
CA GLY A 104 -0.41 -17.49 9.52
C GLY A 104 -0.81 -16.37 10.48
N VAL A 105 -0.87 -16.65 11.78
CA VAL A 105 -1.12 -15.62 12.80
C VAL A 105 0.17 -14.90 13.13
N VAL A 106 0.16 -13.57 13.04
CA VAL A 106 1.24 -12.69 13.51
C VAL A 106 0.69 -11.87 14.67
N LEU A 107 1.24 -12.11 15.87
CA LEU A 107 0.95 -11.28 17.03
C LEU A 107 1.85 -10.06 16.98
N VAL A 108 1.32 -8.93 16.53
CA VAL A 108 1.99 -7.64 16.67
C VAL A 108 1.61 -7.11 18.04
N GLY A 109 2.42 -7.41 19.06
CA GLY A 109 2.19 -6.96 20.43
C GLY A 109 2.36 -5.45 20.54
N GLY A 110 1.36 -4.77 21.09
CA GLY A 110 1.56 -3.48 21.74
C GLY A 110 2.27 -3.69 23.09
N PRO A 111 2.99 -2.69 23.63
CA PRO A 111 3.52 -2.77 25.00
C PRO A 111 2.38 -3.15 25.94
N GLY A 112 2.60 -4.20 26.73
CA GLY A 112 1.60 -4.82 27.56
C GLY A 112 1.01 -3.87 28.61
N GLU A 113 -0.26 -4.08 28.88
CA GLU A 113 -0.87 -3.90 30.20
C GLU A 113 -1.06 -5.28 30.83
#